data_AF-T1JRP2-F1
#
_entry.id   AF-T1JRP2-F1
#
_cell.length_a   1.000
_cell.length_b   1.000
_cell.length_c   1.000
_cell.angle_alpha   90.00
_cell.angle_beta   90.00
_cell.angle_gamma   90.00
#
_symmetry.space_group_name_H-M   'P 1'
#
loop_
_entity.id
_entity.type
_entity.pdbx_description
1 polymer ?
#
loop_
_entity_poly.entity_id
_entity_poly.type
_entity_poly.pdbx_seq_one_letter_code
_entity_poly.pdbx_strand_id
1 'polypeptide(L)'
;MRDSTIKYYDSMAGNNRECLQFLLKYLEDELKDKKQQVLDASKWTCTIVKGIPQQENGSDCGVFTCKYAERLSLDKPFDFSQKNIPYIRQKMIYEISQKELLMDKLQDSSSNKDV
;
A
#
# COMPACT_ATOMS: atom_id res chain seq x y z
N MET A 1 -4.92 -7.77 15.01
CA MET A 1 -4.89 -7.74 13.53
C MET A 1 -6.32 -7.63 13.08
N ARG A 2 -6.67 -6.59 12.31
CA ARG A 2 -8.08 -6.37 11.90
C ARG A 2 -8.54 -7.47 10.93
N ASP A 3 -7.66 -7.93 10.04
CA ASP A 3 -7.85 -9.09 9.17
C ASP A 3 -6.57 -9.94 9.07
N SER A 4 -6.70 -11.27 9.05
CA SER A 4 -5.58 -12.21 8.80
C SER A 4 -5.30 -12.35 7.30
N THR A 5 -4.77 -11.28 6.67
CA THR A 5 -4.49 -11.28 5.23
C THR A 5 -3.12 -10.73 4.89
N ILE A 6 -2.51 -11.28 3.83
CA ILE A 6 -1.30 -10.74 3.21
C ILE A 6 -1.64 -10.38 1.77
N LYS A 7 -1.45 -9.10 1.43
CA LYS A 7 -1.82 -8.54 0.13
C LYS A 7 -0.58 -8.04 -0.60
N TYR A 8 -0.40 -8.46 -1.85
CA TYR A 8 0.70 -8.04 -2.72
C TYR A 8 0.22 -6.96 -3.68
N TYR A 9 0.88 -5.80 -3.66
CA TYR A 9 0.59 -4.65 -4.51
C TYR A 9 1.78 -4.41 -5.43
N ASP A 10 1.53 -4.28 -6.73
CA ASP A 10 2.56 -4.17 -7.74
C ASP A 10 2.07 -3.27 -8.88
N SER A 11 2.79 -2.16 -9.08
CA SER A 11 2.48 -1.13 -10.07
C SER A 11 2.70 -1.56 -11.51
N MET A 12 3.34 -2.70 -11.76
CA MET A 12 3.44 -3.34 -13.08
C MET A 12 2.55 -4.59 -13.19
N ALA A 13 1.59 -4.75 -12.27
CA ALA A 13 0.64 -5.86 -12.23
C ALA A 13 1.31 -7.25 -12.15
N GLY A 14 2.50 -7.33 -11.58
CA GLY A 14 3.20 -8.58 -11.33
C GLY A 14 2.40 -9.57 -10.49
N ASN A 15 2.87 -10.81 -10.48
CA ASN A 15 2.27 -11.91 -9.73
C ASN A 15 3.37 -12.67 -9.01
N ASN A 16 3.51 -12.38 -7.72
CA ASN A 16 4.49 -13.04 -6.87
C ASN A 16 3.80 -13.78 -5.70
N ARG A 17 3.06 -14.84 -6.03
CA ARG A 17 2.41 -15.70 -5.03
C ARG A 17 3.42 -16.41 -4.12
N GLU A 18 4.59 -16.71 -4.63
CA GLU A 18 5.66 -17.35 -3.86
C GLU A 18 6.13 -16.45 -2.72
N CYS A 19 6.33 -15.15 -2.99
CA CYS A 19 6.63 -14.15 -1.95
C CYS A 19 5.57 -14.12 -0.84
N LEU A 20 4.28 -14.20 -1.19
CA LEU A 20 3.20 -14.25 -0.19
C LEU A 20 3.29 -15.50 0.69
N GLN A 21 3.66 -16.65 0.13
CA GLN A 21 3.86 -17.89 0.89
C GLN A 21 5.08 -17.79 1.81
N PHE A 22 6.19 -17.22 1.33
CA PHE A 22 7.38 -16.99 2.16
C PHE A 22 7.11 -16.01 3.31
N LEU A 23 6.31 -14.95 3.07
CA LEU A 23 5.92 -14.02 4.13
C LEU A 23 5.03 -14.69 5.18
N LEU A 24 4.06 -15.52 4.76
CA LEU A 24 3.25 -16.28 5.70
C LEU A 24 4.12 -17.23 6.53
N LYS A 25 5.04 -17.94 5.87
CA LYS A 25 5.99 -18.83 6.54
C LYS A 25 6.86 -18.08 7.55
N TYR A 26 7.36 -16.91 7.18
CA TYR A 26 8.11 -16.05 8.09
C TYR A 26 7.29 -15.68 9.34
N LEU A 27 6.00 -15.33 9.18
CA LEU A 27 5.13 -15.04 10.32
C LEU A 27 4.91 -16.25 11.24
N GLU A 28 4.79 -17.47 10.67
CA GLU A 28 4.72 -18.70 11.47
C GLU A 28 5.98 -18.91 12.30
N ASP A 29 7.14 -18.78 11.65
CA ASP A 29 8.45 -19.02 12.27
C ASP A 29 8.76 -17.95 13.33
N GLU A 30 8.48 -16.68 13.04
CA GLU A 30 8.68 -15.57 13.99
C GLU A 30 7.76 -15.71 15.22
N LEU A 31 6.49 -16.11 15.03
CA LEU A 31 5.57 -16.34 16.16
C LEU A 31 6.03 -17.50 17.04
N LYS A 32 6.50 -18.58 16.41
CA LYS A 32 7.03 -19.75 17.11
C LYS A 32 8.28 -19.38 17.90
N ASP A 33 9.24 -18.67 17.29
CA ASP A 33 10.48 -18.26 17.94
C ASP A 33 10.23 -17.31 19.13
N LYS A 34 9.49 -16.22 18.90
CA LYS A 34 9.33 -15.15 19.90
C LYS A 34 8.30 -15.42 20.97
N LYS A 35 7.27 -16.21 20.66
CA LYS A 35 6.12 -16.41 21.57
C LYS A 35 5.84 -17.87 21.88
N GLN A 36 6.57 -18.83 21.28
CA GLN A 36 6.34 -20.26 21.45
C GLN A 36 4.89 -20.66 21.11
N GLN A 37 4.28 -19.96 20.15
CA GLN A 37 2.92 -20.18 19.67
C GLN A 37 2.93 -20.61 18.22
N VAL A 38 1.93 -21.40 17.83
CA VAL A 38 1.74 -21.84 16.45
C VAL A 38 0.72 -20.93 15.78
N LEU A 39 1.11 -20.36 14.64
CA LEU A 39 0.21 -19.60 13.79
C LEU A 39 -0.68 -20.57 13.02
N ASP A 40 -1.98 -20.37 13.07
CA ASP A 40 -2.92 -21.13 12.25
C ASP A 40 -2.99 -20.53 10.84
N ALA A 41 -2.11 -20.97 9.96
CA ALA A 41 -2.01 -20.50 8.58
C ALA A 41 -3.29 -20.71 7.75
N SER A 42 -4.16 -21.66 8.14
CA SER A 42 -5.43 -21.88 7.44
C SER A 42 -6.40 -20.69 7.54
N LYS A 43 -6.22 -19.84 8.55
CA LYS A 43 -6.99 -18.60 8.74
C LYS A 43 -6.45 -17.42 7.95
N TRP A 44 -5.33 -17.59 7.24
CA TRP A 44 -4.70 -16.52 6.49
C TRP A 44 -5.05 -16.56 5.01
N THR A 45 -5.35 -15.40 4.44
CA THR A 45 -5.57 -15.27 2.99
C THR A 45 -4.42 -14.50 2.34
N CYS A 46 -3.82 -15.10 1.33
CA CYS A 46 -2.79 -14.47 0.50
C CYS A 46 -3.41 -13.99 -0.83
N THR A 47 -3.32 -12.70 -1.15
CA THR A 47 -3.99 -12.11 -2.31
C THR A 47 -3.05 -11.25 -3.15
N ILE A 48 -3.03 -11.48 -4.46
CA ILE A 48 -2.47 -10.53 -5.43
C ILE A 48 -3.53 -9.49 -5.73
N VAL A 49 -3.28 -8.22 -5.41
CA VAL A 49 -4.25 -7.15 -5.62
C VAL A 49 -4.19 -6.69 -7.08
N LYS A 50 -5.37 -6.51 -7.68
CA LYS A 50 -5.57 -6.07 -9.08
C LYS A 50 -6.52 -4.86 -9.12
N GLY A 51 -6.62 -4.20 -10.27
CA GLY A 51 -7.47 -3.02 -10.43
C GLY A 51 -6.93 -1.77 -9.72
N ILE A 52 -5.63 -1.72 -9.43
CA ILE A 52 -4.95 -0.60 -8.79
C ILE A 52 -4.23 0.26 -9.86
N PRO A 53 -3.96 1.55 -9.60
CA PRO A 53 -3.22 2.41 -10.53
C PRO A 53 -1.88 1.78 -10.91
N GLN A 54 -1.51 1.78 -12.19
CA GLN A 54 -0.26 1.18 -12.68
C GLN A 54 0.74 2.23 -13.15
N GLN A 55 2.03 1.91 -13.09
CA GLN A 55 3.08 2.71 -13.70
C GLN A 55 3.15 2.44 -15.21
N GLU A 56 3.53 3.46 -15.97
CA GLU A 56 3.66 3.40 -17.44
C GLU A 56 5.13 3.50 -17.89
N ASN A 57 6.08 3.45 -16.94
CA ASN A 57 7.52 3.51 -17.19
C ASN A 57 8.31 2.57 -16.26
N GLY A 58 9.64 2.55 -16.38
CA GLY A 58 10.52 1.68 -15.58
C GLY A 58 11.12 2.28 -14.31
N SER A 59 10.77 3.52 -13.93
CA SER A 59 11.46 4.25 -12.85
C SER A 59 10.55 4.72 -11.71
N ASP A 60 9.23 4.59 -11.86
CA ASP A 60 8.24 5.09 -10.88
C ASP A 60 7.79 4.05 -9.83
N CYS A 61 8.26 2.79 -9.89
CA CYS A 61 7.83 1.73 -8.96
C CYS A 61 7.98 2.10 -7.49
N GLY A 62 9.05 2.81 -7.12
CA GLY A 62 9.26 3.30 -5.76
C GLY A 62 8.22 4.33 -5.33
N VAL A 63 7.82 5.23 -6.24
CA VAL A 63 6.80 6.26 -5.94
C VAL A 63 5.42 5.61 -5.77
N PHE A 64 5.06 4.68 -6.64
CA PHE A 64 3.82 3.92 -6.49
C PHE A 64 3.81 3.10 -5.20
N THR A 65 4.91 2.42 -4.86
CA THR A 65 5.06 1.65 -3.61
C THR A 65 4.80 2.53 -2.38
N CYS A 66 5.44 3.70 -2.30
CA CYS A 66 5.23 4.64 -1.21
C CYS A 66 3.79 5.16 -1.18
N LYS A 67 3.20 5.49 -2.34
CA LYS A 67 1.84 6.02 -2.40
C LYS A 67 0.78 4.96 -2.06
N TYR A 68 0.99 3.69 -2.43
CA TYR A 68 0.14 2.59 -1.96
C TYR A 68 0.23 2.46 -0.44
N ALA A 69 1.44 2.46 0.13
CA ALA A 69 1.63 2.36 1.57
C ALA A 69 0.93 3.49 2.33
N GLU A 70 1.08 4.75 1.87
CA GLU A 70 0.39 5.90 2.45
C GLU A 70 -1.13 5.71 2.46
N ARG A 71 -1.72 5.31 1.34
CA ARG A 71 -3.19 5.12 1.24
C ARG A 71 -3.70 3.97 2.08
N LEU A 72 -2.98 2.86 2.11
CA LEU A 72 -3.33 1.70 2.94
C LEU A 72 -3.21 2.03 4.43
N SER A 73 -2.19 2.77 4.86
CA SER A 73 -2.04 3.19 6.26
C SER A 73 -3.12 4.17 6.73
N LEU A 74 -3.73 4.91 5.80
CA LEU A 74 -4.81 5.87 6.08
C LEU A 74 -6.21 5.30 5.81
N ASP A 75 -6.33 4.02 5.47
CA ASP A 75 -7.59 3.39 5.05
C ASP A 75 -8.30 4.18 3.92
N LYS A 76 -7.53 4.76 2.97
CA LYS A 76 -8.00 5.58 1.83
C LYS A 76 -7.92 4.83 0.49
N PRO A 77 -8.77 5.16 -0.49
CA PRO A 77 -8.68 4.58 -1.83
C PRO A 77 -7.43 5.06 -2.59
N PHE A 78 -7.04 4.30 -3.61
CA PHE A 78 -6.00 4.72 -4.56
C PHE A 78 -6.59 5.69 -5.59
N ASP A 79 -6.57 6.98 -5.25
CA ASP A 79 -7.13 8.10 -6.03
C ASP A 79 -6.07 8.85 -6.87
N PHE A 80 -5.06 8.12 -7.36
CA PHE A 80 -3.96 8.69 -8.13
C PHE A 80 -3.66 7.84 -9.38
N SER A 81 -2.88 8.40 -10.29
CA SER A 81 -2.48 7.76 -11.54
C SER A 81 -1.05 8.16 -11.92
N GLN A 82 -0.54 7.57 -13.01
CA GLN A 82 0.74 7.96 -13.61
C GLN A 82 0.87 9.48 -13.84
N LYS A 83 -0.24 10.17 -14.16
CA LYS A 83 -0.26 11.62 -14.40
C LYS A 83 0.11 12.45 -13.17
N ASN A 84 -0.09 11.91 -11.97
CA ASN A 84 0.18 12.60 -10.72
C ASN A 84 1.64 12.43 -10.25
N ILE A 85 2.39 11.50 -10.82
CA ILE A 85 3.72 11.11 -10.33
C ILE A 85 4.73 12.27 -10.32
N PRO A 86 4.79 13.17 -11.32
CA PRO A 86 5.69 14.33 -11.26
C PRO A 86 5.47 15.20 -10.01
N TYR A 87 4.21 15.46 -9.66
CA TYR A 87 3.85 16.19 -8.45
C TYR A 87 4.17 15.39 -7.18
N ILE A 88 3.82 14.10 -7.15
CA ILE A 88 4.07 13.23 -5.98
C ILE A 88 5.58 13.16 -5.69
N ARG A 89 6.44 13.11 -6.72
CA ARG A 89 7.90 13.17 -6.54
C ARG A 89 8.35 14.47 -5.87
N GLN A 90 7.82 15.62 -6.29
CA GLN A 90 8.12 16.90 -5.66
C GLN A 90 7.62 16.96 -4.21
N LYS A 91 6.41 16.44 -3.96
CA LYS A 91 5.83 16.29 -2.62
C LYS A 91 6.76 15.47 -1.72
N MET A 92 7.21 14.30 -2.17
CA MET A 92 8.12 13.44 -1.41
C MET A 92 9.45 14.14 -1.07
N ILE A 93 10.04 14.90 -2.00
CA ILE A 93 11.27 15.66 -1.72
C ILE A 93 11.05 16.65 -0.57
N TYR A 94 9.94 17.39 -0.62
CA TYR A 94 9.58 18.33 0.43
C TYR A 94 9.34 17.62 1.77
N GLU A 95 8.53 16.55 1.78
CA GLU A 95 8.19 15.80 3.00
C GLU A 95 9.42 15.19 3.67
N ILE A 96 10.36 14.65 2.88
CA ILE A 96 11.64 14.13 3.38
C ILE A 96 12.50 15.25 3.95
N SER A 97 12.58 16.39 3.26
CA SER A 97 13.32 17.57 3.70
C SER A 97 12.81 18.11 5.04
N GLN A 98 11.49 18.14 5.23
CA GLN A 98 10.85 18.66 6.44
C GLN A 98 10.68 17.60 7.53
N LYS A 99 10.83 16.31 7.19
CA LYS A 99 10.49 15.16 8.06
C LYS A 99 9.03 15.18 8.51
N GLU A 100 8.15 15.70 7.66
CA GLU A 100 6.72 15.85 7.93
C GLU A 100 5.92 15.48 6.67
N LEU A 101 4.91 14.62 6.83
CA LEU A 101 4.00 14.27 5.74
C LEU A 101 2.93 15.34 5.57
N LEU A 102 2.76 15.82 4.34
CA LEU A 102 1.68 16.75 4.03
C LEU A 102 0.39 15.95 3.91
N MET A 103 -0.51 16.13 4.88
CA MET A 103 -1.86 15.59 4.76
C MET A 103 -2.52 16.19 3.52
N ASP A 104 -3.00 15.34 2.62
CA ASP A 104 -3.86 15.76 1.51
C ASP A 104 -5.10 16.41 2.16
N LYS A 105 -5.16 17.75 2.18
CA LYS A 105 -6.37 18.49 2.52
C LYS A 105 -7.37 18.11 1.45
N LEU A 106 -8.28 17.20 1.75
CA LEU A 106 -9.38 16.92 0.85
C LEU A 106 -10.10 18.24 0.61
N GLN A 107 -10.30 18.58 -0.66
CA GLN A 107 -11.47 19.38 -1.03
C GLN A 107 -12.68 18.56 -0.55
N ASP A 108 -13.19 18.88 0.63
CA ASP A 108 -14.57 18.62 0.98
C ASP A 108 -15.43 19.52 0.08
N SER A 109 -15.62 19.11 -1.17
CA SER A 109 -16.75 19.60 -1.97
C SER A 109 -17.98 18.79 -1.61
N SER A 110 -18.49 19.00 -0.40
CA SER A 110 -19.84 18.61 -0.01
C SER A 110 -20.43 19.75 0.81
N SER A 111 -21.10 20.67 0.13
CA SER A 111 -22.31 21.43 0.54
C SER A 111 -22.32 22.83 -0.08
N ASN A 112 -22.72 22.92 -1.36
CA ASN A 112 -23.67 23.95 -1.76
C ASN A 112 -24.34 23.59 -3.10
N LYS A 113 -25.52 22.98 -3.01
CA LYS A 113 -26.57 23.07 -4.02
C LYS A 113 -27.90 23.15 -3.30
N ASP A 114 -28.14 24.30 -2.68
CA ASP A 114 -29.48 24.86 -2.59
C ASP A 114 -29.73 25.61 -3.92
N VAL A 115 -30.58 25.02 -4.79
CA VAL A 115 -31.75 25.59 -5.51
C VAL A 115 -32.45 24.42 -6.20
#